data_AF-A0A430L632-F1
#
_entry.id   AF-A0A430L632-F1
#
_cell.length_a   1.000
_cell.length_b   1.000
_cell.length_c   1.000
_cell.angle_alpha   90.00
_cell.angle_beta   90.00
_cell.angle_gamma   90.00
#
_symmetry.space_group_name_H-M   'P 1'
#
loop_
_entity.id
_entity.type
_entity.pdbx_description
1 polymer ?
#
loop_
_entity_poly.entity_id
_entity_poly.type
_entity_poly.pdbx_seq_one_letter_code
_entity_poly.pdbx_strand_id
1 'polypeptide(L)'
;MAPIVWLVTGCSSGFGRIFAQQILSRGDHVIATARRVETLDDLNKAGASVMKLDVTDDQDIITAIVQKAMSIHGRIDVLVNNAGFILGGAWEDLSQFRQAFETNVFGVLKVTKALLSHFRERRTGTNVFISSLSGFHGYEFNAGYSGTKFALEGMAESLWRETTHFNIRTLIVEPGQFRTELLSSRNLKNEPSKIPDYAQRSKDFDEYLAKRSGHQAGDPEKGVAIVLDLVRGEGVAEGRDMPLRIALGADGYEVVKDKCDETLKSLEAWKDVSCSTNFDAQE
;
A
#
# COMPACT_ATOMS: atom_id res chain seq x y z
N MET A 1 -23.54 -12.87 1.01
CA MET A 1 -23.62 -11.43 1.40
C MET A 1 -24.03 -10.60 0.19
N ALA A 2 -24.63 -9.43 0.40
CA ALA A 2 -24.95 -8.54 -0.72
C ALA A 2 -23.67 -8.02 -1.41
N PRO A 3 -23.70 -7.77 -2.73
CA PRO A 3 -22.58 -7.16 -3.44
C PRO A 3 -22.20 -5.79 -2.89
N ILE A 4 -20.90 -5.53 -2.73
CA ILE A 4 -20.35 -4.22 -2.35
C ILE A 4 -19.51 -3.64 -3.48
N VAL A 5 -19.22 -2.34 -3.39
CA VAL A 5 -18.54 -1.59 -4.45
C VAL A 5 -17.10 -1.23 -4.04
N TRP A 6 -16.15 -1.59 -4.88
CA TRP A 6 -14.73 -1.37 -4.67
C TRP A 6 -14.18 -0.34 -5.66
N LEU A 7 -13.39 0.63 -5.18
CA LEU A 7 -12.54 1.48 -6.01
C LEU A 7 -11.10 1.04 -5.82
N VAL A 8 -10.44 0.61 -6.91
CA VAL A 8 -9.05 0.12 -6.86
C VAL A 8 -8.15 1.00 -7.72
N THR A 9 -7.09 1.56 -7.11
CA THR A 9 -6.11 2.37 -7.84
C THR A 9 -4.98 1.53 -8.42
N GLY A 10 -4.56 1.79 -9.67
CA GLY A 10 -3.40 1.12 -10.27
C GLY A 10 -3.66 -0.32 -10.72
N CYS A 11 -4.71 -0.56 -11.50
CA CYS A 11 -5.15 -1.88 -11.95
C CYS A 11 -4.46 -2.42 -13.22
N SER A 12 -3.43 -1.75 -13.73
CA SER A 12 -2.76 -2.12 -14.99
C SER A 12 -1.87 -3.37 -14.88
N SER A 13 -1.53 -3.80 -13.65
CA SER A 13 -0.66 -4.95 -13.37
C SER A 13 -0.71 -5.32 -11.88
N GLY A 14 -0.07 -6.43 -11.49
CA GLY A 14 0.16 -6.82 -10.11
C GLY A 14 -1.10 -6.96 -9.27
N PHE A 15 -0.99 -6.62 -7.98
CA PHE A 15 -2.09 -6.73 -7.02
C PHE A 15 -3.35 -5.98 -7.47
N GLY A 16 -3.24 -4.74 -7.95
CA GLY A 16 -4.43 -3.98 -8.39
C GLY A 16 -5.24 -4.70 -9.46
N ARG A 17 -4.57 -5.37 -10.40
CA ARG A 17 -5.25 -6.18 -11.43
C ARG A 17 -5.92 -7.40 -10.85
N ILE A 18 -5.21 -8.12 -9.98
CA ILE A 18 -5.72 -9.33 -9.32
C ILE A 18 -6.91 -8.99 -8.41
N PHE A 19 -6.85 -7.86 -7.68
CA PHE A 19 -8.00 -7.32 -6.96
C PHE A 19 -9.21 -7.19 -7.88
N ALA A 20 -9.08 -6.49 -9.00
CA ALA A 20 -10.21 -6.30 -9.91
C ALA A 20 -10.80 -7.62 -10.42
N GLN A 21 -9.94 -8.59 -10.78
CA GLN A 21 -10.38 -9.91 -11.25
C GLN A 21 -11.10 -10.71 -10.15
N GLN A 22 -10.51 -10.77 -8.95
CA GLN A 22 -11.09 -11.55 -7.86
C GLN A 22 -12.36 -10.90 -7.29
N ILE A 23 -12.43 -9.58 -7.20
CA ILE A 23 -13.63 -8.85 -6.78
C ILE A 23 -14.81 -9.20 -7.70
N LEU A 24 -14.60 -9.15 -9.02
CA LEU A 24 -15.61 -9.56 -10.00
C LEU A 24 -16.00 -11.03 -9.82
N SER A 25 -15.03 -11.92 -9.62
CA SER A 25 -15.29 -13.36 -9.43
C SER A 25 -16.13 -13.67 -8.19
N ARG A 26 -16.07 -12.81 -7.15
CA ARG A 26 -16.87 -12.91 -5.92
C ARG A 26 -18.26 -12.28 -6.06
N GLY A 27 -18.59 -11.70 -7.22
CA GLY A 27 -19.87 -11.06 -7.48
C GLY A 27 -20.01 -9.63 -6.93
N ASP A 28 -18.92 -9.05 -6.44
CA ASP A 28 -18.86 -7.63 -6.05
C ASP A 28 -18.62 -6.74 -7.29
N HIS A 29 -18.86 -5.43 -7.14
CA HIS A 29 -18.61 -4.46 -8.20
C HIS A 29 -17.22 -3.82 -8.02
N VAL A 30 -16.47 -3.67 -9.12
CA VAL A 30 -15.18 -2.96 -9.10
C VAL A 30 -15.14 -1.81 -10.09
N ILE A 31 -14.64 -0.68 -9.59
CA ILE A 31 -14.20 0.45 -10.38
C ILE A 31 -12.67 0.38 -10.43
N ALA A 32 -12.14 -0.11 -11.55
CA ALA A 32 -10.73 -0.33 -11.77
C ALA A 32 -10.10 0.89 -12.45
N THR A 33 -9.06 1.47 -11.84
CA THR A 33 -8.44 2.68 -12.38
C THR A 33 -6.99 2.49 -12.81
N ALA A 34 -6.59 3.20 -13.86
CA ALA A 34 -5.19 3.28 -14.32
C ALA A 34 -4.96 4.60 -15.06
N ARG A 35 -3.69 4.98 -15.24
CA ARG A 35 -3.33 6.16 -16.07
C ARG A 35 -3.71 6.00 -17.55
N ARG A 36 -3.72 4.74 -18.03
CA ARG A 36 -4.05 4.33 -19.40
C ARG A 36 -5.19 3.33 -19.36
N VAL A 37 -6.39 3.78 -19.71
CA VAL A 37 -7.64 2.99 -19.61
C VAL A 37 -7.62 1.79 -20.55
N GLU A 38 -6.96 1.91 -21.69
CA GLU A 38 -6.77 0.84 -22.67
C GLU A 38 -6.05 -0.39 -22.11
N THR A 39 -5.29 -0.24 -21.01
CA THR A 39 -4.65 -1.38 -20.31
C THR A 39 -5.64 -2.21 -19.48
N LEU A 40 -6.90 -1.79 -19.41
CA LEU A 40 -7.97 -2.40 -18.62
C LEU A 40 -9.11 -2.96 -19.49
N ASP A 41 -8.93 -3.06 -20.82
CA ASP A 41 -9.99 -3.49 -21.76
C ASP A 41 -10.55 -4.88 -21.44
N ASP A 42 -9.70 -5.81 -21.04
CA ASP A 42 -10.10 -7.15 -20.60
C ASP A 42 -10.87 -7.12 -19.26
N LEU A 43 -10.50 -6.25 -18.31
CA LEU A 43 -11.26 -6.05 -17.07
C LEU A 43 -12.63 -5.46 -17.36
N ASN A 44 -12.70 -4.50 -18.29
CA ASN A 44 -13.97 -3.92 -18.75
C ASN A 44 -14.87 -5.00 -19.38
N LYS A 45 -14.31 -5.84 -20.24
CA LYS A 45 -15.01 -6.99 -20.84
C LYS A 45 -15.46 -8.01 -19.79
N ALA A 46 -14.72 -8.15 -18.69
CA ALA A 46 -15.08 -8.99 -17.56
C ALA A 46 -16.15 -8.36 -16.63
N GLY A 47 -16.55 -7.11 -16.85
CA GLY A 47 -17.61 -6.42 -16.11
C GLY A 47 -17.14 -5.37 -15.11
N ALA A 48 -15.85 -5.02 -15.07
CA ALA A 48 -15.37 -3.88 -14.29
C ALA A 48 -15.80 -2.55 -14.91
N SER A 49 -16.10 -1.57 -14.09
CA SER A 49 -16.14 -0.18 -14.54
C SER A 49 -14.71 0.36 -14.60
N VAL A 50 -14.23 0.76 -15.78
CA VAL A 50 -12.85 1.24 -15.96
C VAL A 50 -12.78 2.76 -16.05
N MET A 51 -11.80 3.37 -15.35
CA MET A 51 -11.62 4.82 -15.34
C MET A 51 -10.16 5.24 -15.43
N LYS A 52 -9.92 6.39 -16.07
CA LYS A 52 -8.62 7.05 -16.02
C LYS A 52 -8.44 7.67 -14.64
N LEU A 53 -7.32 7.39 -14.00
CA LEU A 53 -6.88 8.09 -12.80
C LEU A 53 -5.35 8.15 -12.79
N ASP A 54 -4.80 9.37 -12.76
CA ASP A 54 -3.45 9.58 -12.30
C ASP A 54 -3.51 10.10 -10.86
N VAL A 55 -2.97 9.35 -9.91
CA VAL A 55 -3.01 9.73 -8.49
C VAL A 55 -2.17 10.97 -8.22
N THR A 56 -1.29 11.37 -9.15
CA THR A 56 -0.51 12.60 -9.02
C THR A 56 -1.27 13.86 -9.43
N ASP A 57 -2.46 13.75 -10.03
CA ASP A 57 -3.29 14.91 -10.42
C ASP A 57 -3.69 15.76 -9.20
N ASP A 58 -4.02 17.03 -9.45
CA ASP A 58 -4.44 17.97 -8.40
C ASP A 58 -5.70 17.51 -7.65
N GLN A 59 -5.84 17.95 -6.39
CA GLN A 59 -6.93 17.50 -5.52
C GLN A 59 -8.33 17.70 -6.15
N ASP A 60 -8.57 18.80 -6.87
CA ASP A 60 -9.87 19.07 -7.49
C ASP A 60 -10.19 18.07 -8.60
N ILE A 61 -9.19 17.69 -9.40
CA ILE A 61 -9.31 16.66 -10.44
C ILE A 61 -9.58 15.30 -9.81
N ILE A 62 -8.81 14.92 -8.78
CA ILE A 62 -9.01 13.67 -8.05
C ILE A 62 -10.42 13.62 -7.45
N THR A 63 -10.88 14.71 -6.84
CA THR A 63 -12.22 14.80 -6.25
C THR A 63 -13.29 14.60 -7.32
N ALA A 64 -13.18 15.27 -8.47
CA ALA A 64 -14.14 15.11 -9.56
C ALA A 64 -14.17 13.66 -10.11
N ILE A 65 -13.01 13.02 -10.26
CA ILE A 65 -12.91 11.62 -10.72
C ILE A 65 -13.56 10.68 -9.70
N VAL A 66 -13.29 10.85 -8.41
CA VAL A 66 -13.87 10.03 -7.33
C VAL A 66 -15.39 10.22 -7.24
N GLN A 67 -15.90 11.45 -7.40
CA GLN A 67 -17.34 11.70 -7.46
C GLN A 67 -18.00 10.98 -8.65
N LYS A 68 -17.34 11.01 -9.81
CA LYS A 68 -17.80 10.25 -10.99
C LYS A 68 -17.73 8.74 -10.74
N ALA A 69 -16.73 8.24 -10.03
CA ALA A 69 -16.65 6.82 -9.66
C ALA A 69 -17.84 6.43 -8.76
N MET A 70 -18.14 7.24 -7.73
CA MET A 70 -19.27 6.98 -6.85
C MET A 70 -20.61 6.97 -7.58
N SER A 71 -20.82 7.81 -8.60
CA SER A 71 -22.10 7.88 -9.31
C SER A 71 -22.41 6.64 -10.16
N ILE A 72 -21.42 5.81 -10.48
CA ILE A 72 -21.61 4.58 -11.28
C ILE A 72 -22.50 3.58 -10.55
N HIS A 73 -22.26 3.37 -9.25
CA HIS A 73 -23.00 2.42 -8.41
C HIS A 73 -23.73 3.09 -7.24
N GLY A 74 -23.73 4.42 -7.20
CA GLY A 74 -24.34 5.25 -6.15
C GLY A 74 -23.57 5.27 -4.82
N ARG A 75 -22.48 4.49 -4.69
CA ARG A 75 -21.63 4.41 -3.50
C ARG A 75 -20.27 3.80 -3.81
N ILE A 76 -19.33 3.96 -2.90
CA ILE A 76 -18.12 3.14 -2.78
C ILE A 76 -18.08 2.59 -1.35
N ASP A 77 -17.86 1.29 -1.18
CA ASP A 77 -17.78 0.63 0.12
C ASP A 77 -16.34 0.40 0.55
N VAL A 78 -15.45 0.18 -0.41
CA VAL A 78 -14.03 -0.09 -0.17
C VAL A 78 -13.15 0.70 -1.14
N LEU A 79 -12.15 1.40 -0.59
CA LEU A 79 -11.06 2.00 -1.36
C LEU A 79 -9.80 1.16 -1.19
N VAL A 80 -9.21 0.70 -2.29
CA VAL A 80 -7.88 0.06 -2.31
C VAL A 80 -6.87 1.02 -2.91
N ASN A 81 -6.07 1.64 -2.04
CA ASN A 81 -4.92 2.46 -2.39
C ASN A 81 -3.74 1.54 -2.75
N ASN A 82 -3.67 1.13 -4.02
CA ASN A 82 -2.67 0.21 -4.56
C ASN A 82 -1.64 0.87 -5.49
N ALA A 83 -1.99 1.97 -6.16
CA ALA A 83 -1.08 2.65 -7.07
C ALA A 83 0.24 3.04 -6.38
N GLY A 84 1.36 2.64 -6.97
CA GLY A 84 2.70 2.96 -6.46
C GLY A 84 3.81 2.27 -7.26
N PHE A 85 5.04 2.67 -6.99
CA PHE A 85 6.24 2.13 -7.65
C PHE A 85 7.43 2.15 -6.69
N ILE A 86 8.47 1.36 -6.99
CA ILE A 86 9.73 1.33 -6.23
C ILE A 86 10.70 2.36 -6.81
N LEU A 87 11.25 3.21 -5.94
CA LEU A 87 12.40 4.04 -6.22
C LEU A 87 13.62 3.48 -5.46
N GLY A 88 14.55 2.90 -6.21
CA GLY A 88 15.81 2.34 -5.71
C GLY A 88 17.00 3.22 -6.09
N GLY A 89 18.03 3.24 -5.26
CA GLY A 89 19.23 4.05 -5.42
C GLY A 89 19.85 4.41 -4.07
N ALA A 90 21.12 4.80 -4.08
CA ALA A 90 21.80 5.32 -2.90
C ALA A 90 21.25 6.71 -2.57
N TRP A 91 21.25 7.10 -1.29
CA TRP A 91 20.73 8.41 -0.86
C TRP A 91 21.34 9.59 -1.63
N GLU A 92 22.65 9.53 -1.88
CA GLU A 92 23.38 10.57 -2.59
C GLU A 92 23.06 10.64 -4.10
N ASP A 93 22.52 9.56 -4.68
CA ASP A 93 22.16 9.50 -6.09
C ASP A 93 20.68 9.82 -6.36
N LEU A 94 19.81 9.72 -5.34
CA LEU A 94 18.36 9.78 -5.51
C LEU A 94 17.86 11.15 -6.01
N SER A 95 17.45 11.21 -7.27
CA SER A 95 16.93 12.42 -7.92
C SER A 95 15.39 12.47 -7.96
N GLN A 96 14.74 11.31 -7.97
CA GLN A 96 13.27 11.19 -8.12
C GLN A 96 12.54 11.05 -6.78
N PHE A 97 13.18 11.38 -5.65
CA PHE A 97 12.62 11.19 -4.30
C PHE A 97 11.24 11.86 -4.15
N ARG A 98 11.11 13.11 -4.62
CA ARG A 98 9.83 13.82 -4.59
C ARG A 98 8.76 13.09 -5.40
N GLN A 99 9.07 12.60 -6.60
CA GLN A 99 8.11 11.89 -7.45
C GLN A 99 7.61 10.60 -6.81
N ALA A 100 8.47 9.88 -6.09
CA ALA A 100 8.06 8.72 -5.31
C ALA A 100 7.03 9.11 -4.24
N PHE A 101 7.25 10.21 -3.52
CA PHE A 101 6.29 10.76 -2.55
C PHE A 101 4.99 11.24 -3.20
N GLU A 102 5.05 11.92 -4.34
CA GLU A 102 3.86 12.36 -5.08
C GLU A 102 2.93 11.19 -5.42
N THR A 103 3.49 10.05 -5.80
CA THR A 103 2.67 8.87 -6.15
C THR A 103 2.28 8.06 -4.91
N ASN A 104 3.28 7.62 -4.14
CA ASN A 104 3.09 6.62 -3.07
C ASN A 104 2.49 7.20 -1.78
N VAL A 105 2.53 8.52 -1.60
CA VAL A 105 2.07 9.20 -0.37
C VAL A 105 1.00 10.24 -0.69
N PHE A 106 1.33 11.29 -1.43
CA PHE A 106 0.38 12.39 -1.70
C PHE A 106 -0.78 11.93 -2.59
N GLY A 107 -0.53 11.06 -3.56
CA GLY A 107 -1.60 10.47 -4.37
C GLY A 107 -2.57 9.65 -3.53
N VAL A 108 -2.06 8.84 -2.61
CA VAL A 108 -2.87 8.07 -1.66
C VAL A 108 -3.68 9.00 -0.75
N LEU A 109 -3.07 10.07 -0.23
CA LEU A 109 -3.75 11.07 0.57
C LEU A 109 -4.90 11.73 -0.21
N LYS A 110 -4.64 12.18 -1.45
CA LYS A 110 -5.63 12.90 -2.27
C LYS A 110 -6.85 12.02 -2.58
N VAL A 111 -6.63 10.76 -2.97
CA VAL A 111 -7.72 9.81 -3.29
C VAL A 111 -8.50 9.45 -2.04
N THR A 112 -7.81 9.16 -0.93
CA THR A 112 -8.46 8.86 0.35
C THR A 112 -9.30 10.04 0.83
N LYS A 113 -8.72 11.25 0.84
CA LYS A 113 -9.40 12.49 1.23
C LYS A 113 -10.67 12.75 0.42
N ALA A 114 -10.66 12.45 -0.88
CA ALA A 114 -11.82 12.61 -1.74
C ALA A 114 -12.99 11.65 -1.40
N LEU A 115 -12.74 10.55 -0.68
CA LEU A 115 -13.77 9.58 -0.26
C LEU A 115 -14.18 9.69 1.22
N LEU A 116 -13.37 10.33 2.07
CA LEU A 116 -13.60 10.29 3.52
C LEU A 116 -14.95 10.85 3.96
N SER A 117 -15.46 11.92 3.33
CA SER A 117 -16.79 12.45 3.66
C SER A 117 -17.89 11.44 3.36
N HIS A 118 -17.80 10.73 2.22
CA HIS A 118 -18.76 9.69 1.85
C HIS A 118 -18.82 8.55 2.86
N PHE A 119 -17.65 8.05 3.31
CA PHE A 119 -17.60 7.01 4.34
C PHE A 119 -18.15 7.51 5.69
N ARG A 120 -17.80 8.75 6.07
CA ARG A 120 -18.23 9.36 7.34
C ARG A 120 -19.74 9.57 7.39
N GLU A 121 -20.34 10.10 6.32
CA GLU A 121 -21.78 10.32 6.22
C GLU A 121 -22.57 9.01 6.29
N ARG A 122 -22.04 7.96 5.64
CA ARG A 122 -22.66 6.63 5.66
C ARG A 122 -22.38 5.82 6.93
N ARG A 123 -21.46 6.28 7.78
CA ARG A 123 -20.98 5.54 8.97
C ARG A 123 -20.52 4.12 8.64
N THR A 124 -19.91 3.97 7.47
CA THR A 124 -19.34 2.70 7.00
C THR A 124 -18.40 2.98 5.82
N GLY A 125 -17.37 2.16 5.70
CA GLY A 125 -16.39 2.25 4.64
C GLY A 125 -15.11 1.53 5.05
N THR A 126 -14.31 1.09 4.07
CA THR A 126 -13.03 0.45 4.34
C THR A 126 -11.93 1.05 3.48
N ASN A 127 -10.87 1.55 4.11
CA ASN A 127 -9.64 1.95 3.43
C ASN A 127 -8.62 0.80 3.51
N VAL A 128 -8.19 0.31 2.36
CA VAL A 128 -7.10 -0.67 2.24
C VAL A 128 -5.90 0.06 1.65
N PHE A 129 -4.80 0.07 2.38
CA PHE A 129 -3.53 0.65 1.97
C PHE A 129 -2.55 -0.47 1.63
N ILE A 130 -2.13 -0.57 0.38
CA ILE A 130 -1.07 -1.51 -0.02
C ILE A 130 0.28 -0.85 0.34
N SER A 131 0.80 -1.19 1.52
CA SER A 131 2.12 -0.82 2.00
C SER A 131 3.18 -1.79 1.45
N SER A 132 4.12 -2.22 2.28
CA SER A 132 5.20 -3.17 2.03
C SER A 132 5.88 -3.48 3.35
N LEU A 133 6.68 -4.55 3.43
CA LEU A 133 7.68 -4.68 4.49
C LEU A 133 8.60 -3.47 4.59
N SER A 134 8.78 -2.74 3.48
CA SER A 134 9.54 -1.49 3.47
C SER A 134 8.87 -0.34 4.24
N GLY A 135 7.63 -0.51 4.72
CA GLY A 135 6.98 0.40 5.66
C GLY A 135 7.32 0.14 7.13
N PHE A 136 7.97 -1.00 7.41
CA PHE A 136 8.40 -1.41 8.75
C PHE A 136 9.93 -1.56 8.86
N HIS A 137 10.61 -1.89 7.75
CA HIS A 137 12.05 -2.10 7.68
C HIS A 137 12.67 -1.31 6.52
N GLY A 138 13.71 -0.52 6.80
CA GLY A 138 14.46 0.21 5.77
C GLY A 138 15.53 -0.68 5.13
N TYR A 139 15.54 -0.78 3.80
CA TYR A 139 16.53 -1.54 3.05
C TYR A 139 17.60 -0.63 2.43
N GLU A 140 18.83 -1.15 2.33
CA GLU A 140 19.92 -0.52 1.58
C GLU A 140 19.48 -0.26 0.12
N PHE A 141 19.91 0.87 -0.45
CA PHE A 141 19.53 1.32 -1.80
C PHE A 141 18.02 1.41 -2.07
N ASN A 142 17.17 1.52 -1.05
CA ASN A 142 15.72 1.54 -1.22
C ASN A 142 15.05 2.65 -0.40
N ALA A 143 15.78 3.72 -0.08
CA ALA A 143 15.28 4.77 0.81
C ALA A 143 14.12 5.57 0.20
N GLY A 144 14.16 5.79 -1.13
CA GLY A 144 13.07 6.45 -1.85
C GLY A 144 11.75 5.68 -1.72
N TYR A 145 11.79 4.34 -1.77
CA TYR A 145 10.60 3.52 -1.55
C TYR A 145 10.25 3.37 -0.06
N SER A 146 11.22 2.96 0.77
CA SER A 146 11.01 2.70 2.19
C SER A 146 10.47 3.95 2.90
N GLY A 147 11.07 5.11 2.64
CA GLY A 147 10.59 6.38 3.17
C GLY A 147 9.12 6.66 2.83
N THR A 148 8.68 6.36 1.61
CA THR A 148 7.26 6.53 1.23
C THR A 148 6.34 5.56 1.96
N LYS A 149 6.77 4.32 2.20
CA LYS A 149 5.95 3.31 2.87
C LYS A 149 5.86 3.54 4.37
N PHE A 150 6.94 3.96 5.03
CA PHE A 150 6.89 4.44 6.42
C PHE A 150 5.95 5.64 6.57
N ALA A 151 6.05 6.63 5.67
CA ALA A 151 5.17 7.79 5.68
C ALA A 151 3.69 7.39 5.50
N LEU A 152 3.42 6.50 4.53
CA LEU A 152 2.09 5.97 4.28
C LEU A 152 1.50 5.29 5.52
N GLU A 153 2.26 4.44 6.21
CA GLU A 153 1.78 3.72 7.39
C GLU A 153 1.51 4.63 8.57
N GLY A 154 2.39 5.59 8.86
CA GLY A 154 2.15 6.59 9.91
C GLY A 154 0.88 7.40 9.64
N MET A 155 0.65 7.80 8.38
CA MET A 155 -0.56 8.51 7.97
C MET A 155 -1.81 7.63 8.07
N ALA A 156 -1.75 6.38 7.62
CA ALA A 156 -2.88 5.45 7.66
C ALA A 156 -3.26 5.05 9.10
N GLU A 157 -2.28 4.87 9.99
CA GLU A 157 -2.53 4.63 11.41
C GLU A 157 -3.20 5.85 12.07
N SER A 158 -2.74 7.06 11.74
CA SER A 158 -3.34 8.30 12.26
C SER A 158 -4.80 8.42 11.80
N LEU A 159 -5.06 8.19 10.51
CA LEU A 159 -6.41 8.14 9.94
C LEU A 159 -7.30 7.10 10.64
N TRP A 160 -6.77 5.91 10.93
CA TRP A 160 -7.52 4.87 11.64
C TRP A 160 -7.99 5.36 13.02
N ARG A 161 -7.11 6.01 13.80
CA ARG A 161 -7.46 6.58 15.10
C ARG A 161 -8.53 7.67 14.98
N GLU A 162 -8.45 8.48 13.93
CA GLU A 162 -9.41 9.55 13.64
C GLU A 162 -10.78 9.03 13.18
N THR A 163 -10.87 7.83 12.60
CA THR A 163 -12.08 7.41 11.86
C THR A 163 -12.77 6.17 12.41
N THR A 164 -12.12 5.41 13.30
CA THR A 164 -12.68 4.19 13.88
C THR A 164 -14.03 4.41 14.57
N HIS A 165 -14.21 5.55 15.25
CA HIS A 165 -15.46 5.93 15.93
C HIS A 165 -16.60 6.30 14.97
N PHE A 166 -16.33 6.43 13.66
CA PHE A 166 -17.34 6.54 12.60
C PHE A 166 -17.71 5.18 11.98
N ASN A 167 -17.19 4.07 12.50
CA ASN A 167 -17.26 2.73 11.90
C ASN A 167 -16.61 2.65 10.50
N ILE A 168 -15.62 3.51 10.25
CA ILE A 168 -14.76 3.42 9.07
C ILE A 168 -13.59 2.52 9.45
N ARG A 169 -13.36 1.48 8.66
CA ARG A 169 -12.29 0.52 8.89
C ARG A 169 -11.05 0.89 8.06
N THR A 170 -9.88 0.55 8.58
CA THR A 170 -8.60 0.73 7.89
C THR A 170 -7.80 -0.56 7.98
N LEU A 171 -7.25 -0.99 6.85
CA LEU A 171 -6.36 -2.14 6.73
C LEU A 171 -5.08 -1.70 6.00
N ILE A 172 -3.94 -1.86 6.66
CA ILE A 172 -2.61 -1.69 6.09
C ILE A 172 -2.11 -3.09 5.73
N VAL A 173 -1.92 -3.33 4.45
CA VAL A 173 -1.38 -4.60 3.95
C VAL A 173 0.12 -4.41 3.76
N GLU A 174 0.93 -5.32 4.31
CA GLU A 174 2.39 -5.28 4.24
C GLU A 174 2.89 -6.52 3.47
N PRO A 175 2.84 -6.53 2.13
CA PRO A 175 3.28 -7.69 1.37
C PRO A 175 4.79 -7.83 1.45
N GLY A 176 5.23 -9.08 1.66
CA GLY A 176 6.58 -9.51 1.35
C GLY A 176 6.86 -9.60 -0.15
N GLN A 177 7.73 -10.51 -0.53
CA GLN A 177 8.11 -10.72 -1.91
C GLN A 177 7.02 -11.54 -2.62
N PHE A 178 6.09 -10.84 -3.27
CA PHE A 178 5.06 -11.45 -4.12
C PHE A 178 5.43 -11.39 -5.60
N ARG A 179 5.07 -12.45 -6.34
CA ARG A 179 5.35 -12.60 -7.77
C ARG A 179 4.42 -11.72 -8.62
N THR A 180 4.66 -10.43 -8.57
CA THR A 180 3.96 -9.39 -9.34
C THR A 180 4.94 -8.67 -10.26
N GLU A 181 4.43 -7.83 -11.16
CA GLU A 181 5.26 -6.95 -11.99
C GLU A 181 5.83 -5.74 -11.22
N LEU A 182 5.80 -5.72 -9.89
CA LEU A 182 6.38 -4.63 -9.08
C LEU A 182 7.90 -4.50 -9.31
N LEU A 183 8.61 -5.63 -9.42
CA LEU A 183 10.05 -5.67 -9.75
C LEU A 183 10.33 -5.65 -11.27
N SER A 184 9.33 -5.39 -12.11
CA SER A 184 9.56 -5.18 -13.54
C SER A 184 10.12 -3.78 -13.79
N SER A 185 10.81 -3.58 -14.91
CA SER A 185 11.34 -2.27 -15.33
C SER A 185 10.28 -1.16 -15.47
N ARG A 186 8.99 -1.53 -15.51
CA ARG A 186 7.88 -0.58 -15.50
C ARG A 186 7.69 0.08 -14.12
N ASN A 187 7.77 -0.71 -13.06
CA ASN A 187 7.41 -0.32 -11.69
C ASN A 187 8.62 -0.21 -10.74
N LEU A 188 9.79 -0.66 -11.17
CA LEU A 188 11.08 -0.41 -10.51
C LEU A 188 11.79 0.73 -11.25
N LYS A 189 11.90 1.89 -10.59
CA LYS A 189 12.69 3.04 -11.02
C LYS A 189 13.98 3.04 -10.21
N ASN A 190 14.98 2.34 -10.73
CA ASN A 190 16.26 2.24 -10.06
C ASN A 190 17.25 3.27 -10.63
N GLU A 191 18.01 3.92 -9.75
CA GLU A 191 19.06 4.89 -10.06
C GLU A 191 20.41 4.30 -9.59
N PRO A 192 21.10 3.54 -10.46
CA PRO A 192 22.37 2.92 -10.10
C PRO A 192 23.42 3.98 -9.75
N SER A 193 24.19 3.71 -8.69
CA SER A 193 25.16 4.70 -8.21
C SER A 193 26.32 4.90 -9.18
N LYS A 194 26.68 6.17 -9.39
CA LYS A 194 27.89 6.56 -10.13
C LYS A 194 29.06 6.91 -9.21
N ILE A 195 28.84 6.85 -7.89
CA ILE A 195 29.84 7.14 -6.87
C ILE A 195 30.68 5.88 -6.66
N PRO A 196 32.02 5.92 -6.82
CA PRO A 196 32.88 4.73 -6.73
C PRO A 196 32.67 3.90 -5.47
N ASP A 197 32.43 4.55 -4.33
CA ASP A 197 32.26 3.89 -3.03
C ASP A 197 30.98 3.05 -2.92
N TYR A 198 29.94 3.38 -3.70
CA TYR A 198 28.67 2.65 -3.75
C TYR A 198 28.52 1.76 -4.99
N ALA A 199 29.32 1.96 -6.03
CA ALA A 199 29.10 1.36 -7.35
C ALA A 199 28.95 -0.17 -7.31
N GLN A 200 29.82 -0.88 -6.58
CA GLN A 200 29.74 -2.34 -6.49
C GLN A 200 28.48 -2.80 -5.75
N ARG A 201 28.20 -2.20 -4.58
CA ARG A 201 27.03 -2.57 -3.78
C ARG A 201 25.71 -2.22 -4.47
N SER A 202 25.66 -1.08 -5.16
CA SER A 202 24.52 -0.70 -6.00
C SER A 202 24.29 -1.72 -7.10
N LYS A 203 25.34 -2.18 -7.79
CA LYS A 203 25.23 -3.22 -8.81
C LYS A 203 24.74 -4.55 -8.22
N ASP A 204 25.24 -4.94 -7.06
CA ASP A 204 24.82 -6.17 -6.37
C ASP A 204 23.33 -6.13 -5.99
N PHE A 205 22.84 -4.97 -5.55
CA PHE A 205 21.42 -4.73 -5.26
C PHE A 205 20.55 -4.83 -6.53
N ASP A 206 21.00 -4.25 -7.64
CA ASP A 206 20.30 -4.32 -8.92
C ASP A 206 20.19 -5.75 -9.42
N GLU A 207 21.29 -6.51 -9.35
CA GLU A 207 21.30 -7.92 -9.69
C GLU A 207 20.42 -8.75 -8.74
N TYR A 208 20.41 -8.42 -7.45
CA TYR A 208 19.55 -9.04 -6.45
C TYR A 208 18.06 -8.88 -6.79
N LEU A 209 17.64 -7.67 -7.17
CA LEU A 209 16.26 -7.39 -7.58
C LEU A 209 15.92 -8.05 -8.92
N ALA A 210 16.82 -7.98 -9.90
CA ALA A 210 16.63 -8.58 -11.21
C ALA A 210 16.46 -10.10 -11.14
N LYS A 211 17.31 -10.79 -10.36
CA LYS A 211 17.22 -12.25 -10.13
C LYS A 211 15.91 -12.67 -9.47
N ARG A 212 15.31 -11.79 -8.65
CA ARG A 212 14.05 -12.05 -7.94
C ARG A 212 12.81 -11.76 -8.76
N SER A 213 12.89 -10.89 -9.75
CA SER A 213 11.76 -10.56 -10.61
C SER A 213 11.22 -11.85 -11.27
N GLY A 214 9.94 -12.16 -11.03
CA GLY A 214 9.28 -13.38 -11.51
C GLY A 214 9.57 -14.65 -10.70
N HIS A 215 10.47 -14.59 -9.72
CA HIS A 215 10.89 -15.73 -8.88
C HIS A 215 10.55 -15.55 -7.40
N GLN A 216 9.82 -14.48 -7.07
CA GLN A 216 9.37 -14.25 -5.70
C GLN A 216 8.48 -15.42 -5.20
N ALA A 217 8.56 -15.71 -3.90
CA ALA A 217 7.90 -16.85 -3.28
C ALA A 217 6.41 -16.62 -3.02
N GLY A 218 6.02 -15.38 -2.74
CA GLY A 218 4.64 -15.00 -2.46
C GLY A 218 3.75 -15.15 -3.69
N ASP A 219 2.62 -15.84 -3.50
CA ASP A 219 1.58 -16.01 -4.51
C ASP A 219 0.58 -14.83 -4.46
N PRO A 220 0.54 -13.97 -5.49
CA PRO A 220 -0.25 -12.75 -5.44
C PRO A 220 -1.76 -13.02 -5.44
N GLU A 221 -2.21 -14.15 -6.00
CA GLU A 221 -3.62 -14.55 -5.97
C GLU A 221 -4.05 -14.85 -4.54
N LYS A 222 -3.22 -15.58 -3.78
CA LYS A 222 -3.48 -15.87 -2.37
C LYS A 222 -3.43 -14.61 -1.50
N GLY A 223 -2.46 -13.73 -1.76
CA GLY A 223 -2.31 -12.48 -1.03
C GLY A 223 -3.56 -11.59 -1.17
N VAL A 224 -4.05 -11.42 -2.39
CA VAL A 224 -5.29 -10.66 -2.65
C VAL A 224 -6.50 -11.36 -2.03
N ALA A 225 -6.62 -12.68 -2.15
CA ALA A 225 -7.75 -13.42 -1.58
C ALA A 225 -7.86 -13.21 -0.06
N ILE A 226 -6.73 -13.21 0.67
CA ILE A 226 -6.70 -12.92 2.12
C ILE A 226 -7.21 -11.50 2.41
N VAL A 227 -6.81 -10.50 1.61
CA VAL A 227 -7.28 -9.12 1.81
C VAL A 227 -8.79 -9.02 1.59
N LEU A 228 -9.32 -9.69 0.57
CA LEU A 228 -10.77 -9.71 0.32
C LEU A 228 -11.52 -10.40 1.47
N ASP A 229 -11.00 -11.53 1.96
CA ASP A 229 -11.53 -12.25 3.13
C ASP A 229 -11.58 -11.33 4.36
N LEU A 230 -10.49 -10.62 4.67
CA LEU A 230 -10.40 -9.67 5.79
C LEU A 230 -11.43 -8.54 5.69
N VAL A 231 -11.60 -7.96 4.50
CA VAL A 231 -12.58 -6.88 4.31
C VAL A 231 -14.01 -7.40 4.43
N ARG A 232 -14.30 -8.61 3.93
CA ARG A 232 -15.64 -9.20 3.95
C ARG A 232 -15.97 -9.91 5.27
N GLY A 233 -14.98 -10.22 6.11
CA GLY A 233 -15.16 -11.03 7.31
C GLY A 233 -15.53 -12.48 6.98
N GLU A 234 -15.02 -13.00 5.87
CA GLU A 234 -15.31 -14.35 5.36
C GLU A 234 -14.02 -15.16 5.20
N GLY A 235 -14.14 -16.45 4.86
CA GLY A 235 -12.98 -17.30 4.58
C GLY A 235 -12.02 -17.37 5.76
N VAL A 236 -10.75 -17.00 5.55
CA VAL A 236 -9.74 -17.04 6.62
C VAL A 236 -9.98 -16.00 7.73
N ALA A 237 -10.86 -15.03 7.50
CA ALA A 237 -11.21 -13.97 8.45
C ALA A 237 -12.51 -14.26 9.23
N GLU A 238 -13.19 -15.38 8.96
CA GLU A 238 -14.43 -15.72 9.65
C GLU A 238 -14.24 -15.78 11.18
N GLY A 239 -15.09 -15.05 11.92
CA GLY A 239 -15.05 -14.98 13.38
C GLY A 239 -13.90 -14.15 13.97
N ARG A 240 -13.20 -13.33 13.17
CA ARG A 240 -12.09 -12.48 13.62
C ARG A 240 -12.34 -11.01 13.29
N ASP A 241 -11.87 -10.14 14.17
CA ASP A 241 -11.80 -8.70 13.87
C ASP A 241 -10.70 -8.42 12.85
N MET A 242 -10.98 -7.51 11.91
CA MET A 242 -9.99 -7.08 10.92
C MET A 242 -8.88 -6.29 11.62
N PRO A 243 -7.60 -6.69 11.47
CA PRO A 243 -6.49 -5.99 12.11
C PRO A 243 -6.21 -4.66 11.39
N LEU A 244 -5.52 -3.74 12.07
CA LEU A 244 -4.98 -2.54 11.43
C LEU A 244 -3.88 -2.87 10.42
N ARG A 245 -2.99 -3.82 10.74
CA ARG A 245 -1.86 -4.25 9.91
C ARG A 245 -1.89 -5.75 9.66
N ILE A 246 -1.50 -6.18 8.47
CA ILE A 246 -1.28 -7.58 8.15
C ILE A 246 -0.04 -7.75 7.27
N ALA A 247 0.99 -8.40 7.82
CA ALA A 247 2.14 -8.87 7.06
C ALA A 247 1.76 -10.15 6.29
N LEU A 248 1.99 -10.13 4.97
CA LEU A 248 1.70 -11.27 4.10
C LEU A 248 2.99 -11.91 3.60
N GLY A 249 3.06 -13.24 3.68
CA GLY A 249 4.25 -14.03 3.33
C GLY A 249 5.06 -14.40 4.57
N ALA A 250 5.75 -15.54 4.51
CA ALA A 250 6.61 -15.99 5.60
C ALA A 250 7.77 -15.01 5.83
N ASP A 251 8.34 -14.48 4.74
CA ASP A 251 9.33 -13.40 4.79
C ASP A 251 8.75 -12.13 5.44
N GLY A 252 7.49 -11.81 5.18
CA GLY A 252 6.83 -10.69 5.80
C GLY A 252 6.67 -10.83 7.31
N TYR A 253 6.27 -12.00 7.77
CA TYR A 253 6.21 -12.31 9.20
C TYR A 253 7.58 -12.17 9.87
N GLU A 254 8.61 -12.83 9.34
CA GLU A 254 9.95 -12.84 9.94
C GLU A 254 10.56 -11.43 10.00
N VAL A 255 10.49 -10.65 8.90
CA VAL A 255 11.07 -9.30 8.86
C VAL A 255 10.41 -8.37 9.88
N VAL A 256 9.09 -8.39 9.99
CA VAL A 256 8.36 -7.54 10.94
C VAL A 256 8.66 -7.99 12.37
N LYS A 257 8.63 -9.30 12.63
CA LYS A 257 8.95 -9.86 13.95
C LYS A 257 10.36 -9.48 14.40
N ASP A 258 11.37 -9.70 13.55
CA ASP A 258 12.76 -9.40 13.88
C ASP A 258 12.97 -7.91 14.15
N LYS A 259 12.29 -7.03 13.40
CA LYS A 259 12.36 -5.59 13.64
C LYS A 259 11.72 -5.18 14.96
N CYS A 260 10.60 -5.80 15.34
CA CYS A 260 9.99 -5.59 16.65
C CYS A 260 10.94 -6.02 17.77
N ASP A 261 11.54 -7.20 17.66
CA ASP A 261 12.48 -7.74 18.66
C ASP A 261 13.72 -6.84 18.79
N GLU A 262 14.29 -6.36 17.68
CA GLU A 262 15.39 -5.39 17.68
C GLU A 262 14.99 -4.08 18.39
N THR A 263 13.80 -3.56 18.09
CA THR A 263 13.30 -2.32 18.67
C THR A 263 13.11 -2.44 20.18
N LEU A 264 12.49 -3.53 20.64
CA LEU A 264 12.30 -3.81 22.07
C LEU A 264 13.64 -3.99 22.78
N LYS A 265 14.59 -4.70 22.16
CA LYS A 265 15.95 -4.86 22.71
C LYS A 265 16.64 -3.51 22.89
N SER A 266 16.53 -2.62 21.92
CA SER A 266 17.10 -1.27 22.01
C SER A 266 16.43 -0.44 23.12
N LEU A 267 15.10 -0.47 23.20
CA LEU A 267 14.33 0.25 24.22
C LEU A 267 14.72 -0.18 25.64
N GLU A 268 14.79 -1.49 25.90
CA GLU A 268 15.16 -1.98 27.23
C GLU A 268 16.64 -1.73 27.55
N ALA A 269 17.55 -1.79 26.57
CA ALA A 269 18.97 -1.48 26.77
C ALA A 269 19.25 -0.02 27.12
N TRP A 270 18.37 0.92 26.71
CA TRP A 270 18.51 2.36 26.94
C TRP A 270 17.43 2.93 27.87
N LYS A 271 16.75 2.08 28.63
CA LYS A 271 15.60 2.47 29.45
C LYS A 271 15.96 3.43 30.58
N ASP A 272 17.08 3.19 31.25
CA ASP A 272 17.59 4.05 32.32
C ASP A 272 17.84 5.47 31.80
N VAL A 273 18.49 5.60 30.64
CA VAL A 273 18.75 6.90 29.98
C VAL A 273 17.45 7.53 29.45
N SER A 274 16.60 6.76 28.78
CA SER A 274 15.37 7.29 28.16
C SER A 274 14.37 7.76 29.21
N CYS A 275 14.32 7.11 30.37
CA CYS A 275 13.42 7.48 31.47
C CYS A 275 14.01 8.51 32.45
N SER A 276 15.30 8.86 32.35
CA SER A 276 15.95 9.82 33.25
C SER A 276 15.68 11.29 32.90
N THR A 277 14.86 11.58 31.90
CA THR A 277 14.57 12.95 31.44
C THR A 277 13.26 13.52 31.96
N ASN A 278 12.59 12.84 32.89
CA ASN A 278 11.44 13.39 33.58
C ASN A 278 11.88 14.53 34.50
N PHE A 279 10.95 15.43 34.86
CA PHE A 279 11.22 16.36 35.96
C PHE A 279 11.55 15.57 37.22
N ASP A 280 12.56 16.02 37.97
CA ASP A 280 12.82 15.52 39.31
C ASP A 280 11.56 15.72 40.16
N ALA A 281 11.24 14.73 41.00
CA ALA A 281 10.12 14.87 41.93
C ALA A 281 10.36 16.10 42.80
N GLN A 282 9.39 17.03 42.82
CA GLN A 282 9.43 18.16 43.75
C GLN A 282 9.25 17.63 45.17
N GLU A 283 10.21 17.92 46.06
CA GLU A 283 10.14 17.63 47.50
C GLU A 283 9.04 18.45 48.20
#